data_AF-C5KEI9-F1
#
_entry.id   AF-C5KEI9-F1
#
_cell.length_a   1.000
_cell.length_b   1.000
_cell.length_c   1.000
_cell.angle_alpha   90.00
_cell.angle_beta   90.00
_cell.angle_gamma   90.00
#
_symmetry.space_group_name_H-M   'P 1'
#
loop_
_entity.id
_entity.type
_entity.pdbx_description
1 polymer ?
#
loop_
_entity_poly.entity_id
_entity_poly.type
_entity_poly.pdbx_seq_one_letter_code
_entity_poly.pdbx_strand_id
1 'polypeptide(L)'
;MSTNSSPILLDALILGADVALLGSFIAVYHQILNAASGAYMIVYTTTCYKPSYEAKKDNFGHAFFQKMGVPVTTAVTKFGFIYIFTTVLAFLWYLARRSHSSFYVSYFCCFYEVLCAVALFPQLWMFQQDKVVSAPLANFVVLTAASRACTLIFWFSYPLIFKHAYPDNRGVQMASETLNLLILSDFLYYYFRSRLRGEPQVILPMYEV
;
A
#
# COMPACT_ATOMS: atom_id res chain seq x y z
N MET A 1 1.62 54.20 -21.78
CA MET A 1 0.82 53.51 -20.76
C MET A 1 1.70 52.43 -20.14
N SER A 2 2.31 52.72 -18.99
CA SER A 2 3.10 51.77 -18.21
C SER A 2 2.14 51.01 -17.30
N THR A 3 2.04 49.69 -17.47
CA THR A 3 1.10 48.83 -16.73
C THR A 3 1.71 48.44 -15.38
N ASN A 4 1.10 48.94 -14.31
CA ASN A 4 1.40 48.66 -12.89
C ASN A 4 1.04 47.21 -12.48
N SER A 5 1.57 46.21 -13.16
CA SER A 5 1.22 44.80 -12.97
C SER A 5 2.10 44.06 -11.95
N SER A 6 3.18 44.68 -11.49
CA SER A 6 4.24 44.04 -10.69
C SER A 6 3.86 43.62 -9.26
N PRO A 7 3.06 44.37 -8.47
CA PRO A 7 2.82 44.00 -7.07
C PRO A 7 1.87 42.79 -6.93
N ILE A 8 0.84 42.70 -7.78
CA ILE A 8 -0.15 41.60 -7.75
C ILE A 8 0.52 40.27 -8.12
N LEU A 9 1.46 40.28 -9.07
CA LEU A 9 2.20 39.08 -9.46
C LEU A 9 3.11 38.59 -8.33
N LEU A 10 3.76 39.50 -7.60
CA LEU A 10 4.62 39.16 -6.48
C LEU A 10 3.83 38.55 -5.32
N ASP A 11 2.68 39.13 -4.97
CA ASP A 11 1.81 38.62 -3.90
C ASP A 11 1.24 37.23 -4.24
N ALA A 12 0.87 37.01 -5.51
CA ALA A 12 0.42 35.71 -5.98
C ALA A 12 1.53 34.64 -5.95
N LEU A 13 2.78 35.01 -6.24
CA LEU A 13 3.93 34.12 -6.16
C LEU A 13 4.28 33.75 -4.71
N ILE A 14 4.22 34.72 -3.80
CA ILE A 14 4.45 34.49 -2.36
C ILE A 14 3.37 33.55 -1.81
N LEU A 15 2.09 33.83 -2.09
CA LEU A 15 0.98 32.99 -1.66
C LEU A 15 1.09 31.56 -2.23
N GLY A 16 1.46 31.43 -3.51
CA GLY A 16 1.70 30.13 -4.14
C GLY A 16 2.84 29.35 -3.48
N ALA A 17 3.93 30.03 -3.13
CA ALA A 17 5.07 29.43 -2.43
C ALA A 17 4.68 28.98 -1.01
N ASP A 18 3.92 29.79 -0.27
CA ASP A 18 3.48 29.47 1.09
C ASP A 18 2.52 28.27 1.11
N VAL A 19 1.60 28.18 0.15
CA VAL A 19 0.69 27.02 0.01
C VAL A 19 1.46 25.75 -0.34
N ALA A 20 2.44 25.84 -1.24
CA ALA A 20 3.31 24.70 -1.59
C ALA A 20 4.16 24.25 -0.39
N LEU A 21 4.71 25.20 0.36
CA LEU A 21 5.49 24.95 1.57
C LEU A 21 4.63 24.25 2.63
N LEU A 22 3.43 24.77 2.90
CA LEU A 22 2.48 24.17 3.84
C LEU A 22 2.09 22.75 3.43
N GLY A 23 1.80 22.54 2.13
CA GLY A 23 1.50 21.22 1.59
C GLY A 23 2.66 20.23 1.80
N SER A 24 3.90 20.68 1.62
CA SER A 24 5.09 19.85 1.86
C SER A 24 5.27 19.48 3.34
N PHE A 25 5.03 20.42 4.27
CA PHE A 25 5.10 20.14 5.70
C PHE A 25 4.05 19.14 6.15
N ILE A 26 2.81 19.28 5.68
CA ILE A 26 1.72 18.34 5.98
C ILE A 26 2.08 16.94 5.49
N ALA A 27 2.63 16.82 4.28
CA ALA A 27 3.04 15.55 3.71
C ALA A 27 4.17 14.88 4.52
N VAL A 28 5.21 15.64 4.89
CA VAL A 28 6.33 15.14 5.70
C VAL A 28 5.85 14.72 7.09
N TYR A 29 5.02 15.54 7.74
CA TYR A 29 4.48 15.24 9.06
C TYR A 29 3.66 13.94 9.05
N HIS A 30 2.80 13.77 8.06
CA HIS A 30 2.02 12.55 7.88
C HIS A 30 2.91 11.30 7.66
N GLN A 31 4.01 11.43 6.92
CA GLN A 31 4.97 10.33 6.73
C GLN A 31 5.68 9.96 8.04
N ILE A 32 6.11 10.94 8.82
CA ILE A 32 6.75 10.72 10.12
C ILE A 32 5.79 10.01 11.07
N LEU A 33 4.54 10.48 11.17
CA LEU A 33 3.51 9.85 12.00
C LEU A 33 3.23 8.41 11.59
N ASN A 34 3.10 8.12 10.30
CA ASN A 34 2.87 6.76 9.81
C ASN A 34 4.04 5.83 10.11
N ALA A 35 5.27 6.30 9.91
CA ALA A 35 6.47 5.53 10.22
C ALA A 35 6.58 5.23 11.73
N ALA A 36 6.36 6.26 12.57
CA ALA A 36 6.37 6.11 14.02
C ALA A 36 5.29 5.16 14.52
N SER A 37 4.06 5.26 13.99
CA SER A 37 2.95 4.38 14.34
C SER A 37 3.23 2.93 13.94
N GLY A 38 3.78 2.72 12.73
CA GLY A 38 4.17 1.39 12.27
C GLY A 38 5.26 0.76 13.13
N ALA A 39 6.32 1.51 13.44
CA ALA A 39 7.40 1.05 14.32
C ALA A 39 6.88 0.74 15.72
N TYR A 40 6.05 1.62 16.29
CA TYR A 40 5.42 1.41 17.58
C TYR A 40 4.57 0.13 17.59
N MET A 41 3.72 -0.09 16.59
CA MET A 41 2.88 -1.28 16.50
C MET A 41 3.71 -2.57 16.41
N ILE A 42 4.81 -2.57 15.67
CA ILE A 42 5.73 -3.72 15.59
C ILE A 42 6.36 -3.99 16.95
N VAL A 43 6.93 -2.98 17.60
CA VAL A 43 7.57 -3.12 18.92
C VAL A 43 6.55 -3.58 19.96
N TYR A 44 5.38 -2.96 20.00
CA TYR A 44 4.33 -3.26 20.96
C TYR A 44 3.79 -4.69 20.78
N THR A 45 3.50 -5.11 19.54
CA THR A 45 3.00 -6.46 19.27
C THR A 45 4.05 -7.53 19.60
N THR A 46 5.32 -7.29 19.25
CA THR A 46 6.42 -8.25 19.49
C THR A 46 6.86 -8.34 20.95
N THR A 47 6.61 -7.33 21.77
CA THR A 47 6.97 -7.32 23.19
C THR A 47 5.81 -7.73 24.10
N CYS A 48 4.61 -7.20 23.88
CA CYS A 48 3.46 -7.44 24.75
C CYS A 48 2.58 -8.62 24.29
N TYR A 49 2.49 -8.88 22.99
CA TYR A 49 1.54 -9.84 22.40
C TYR A 49 2.21 -11.01 21.67
N LYS A 50 3.51 -11.21 21.90
CA LYS A 50 4.25 -12.37 21.36
C LYS A 50 3.63 -13.73 21.73
N PRO A 51 3.15 -13.96 22.97
CA PRO A 51 2.54 -15.25 23.33
C PRO A 51 1.24 -15.54 22.56
N SER A 52 0.50 -14.50 22.18
CA SER A 52 -0.73 -14.60 21.38
C SER A 52 -0.46 -14.66 19.87
N TYR A 53 0.81 -14.60 19.44
CA TYR A 53 1.15 -14.63 18.03
C TYR A 53 1.01 -16.04 17.43
N GLU A 54 0.16 -16.17 16.42
CA GLU A 54 -0.16 -17.46 15.79
C GLU A 54 0.85 -17.81 14.68
N ALA A 55 2.11 -18.03 15.05
CA ALA A 55 3.21 -18.31 14.11
C ALA A 55 2.98 -19.53 13.20
N LYS A 56 2.11 -20.46 13.60
CA LYS A 56 1.74 -21.61 12.75
C LYS A 56 0.90 -21.20 11.54
N LYS A 57 0.11 -20.13 11.68
CA LYS A 57 -0.78 -19.63 10.64
C LYS A 57 -0.11 -18.65 9.70
N ASP A 58 0.82 -17.85 10.24
CA ASP A 58 1.70 -16.98 9.44
C ASP A 58 2.83 -17.78 8.79
N ASN A 59 2.46 -18.66 7.85
CA ASN A 59 3.37 -19.54 7.14
C ASN A 59 3.34 -19.30 5.62
N PHE A 60 2.84 -18.15 5.17
CA PHE A 60 2.65 -17.83 3.75
C PHE A 60 3.92 -18.04 2.92
N GLY A 61 5.05 -17.45 3.34
CA GLY A 61 6.32 -17.61 2.65
C GLY A 61 6.83 -19.05 2.63
N HIS A 62 6.63 -19.79 3.73
CA HIS A 62 7.00 -21.20 3.81
C HIS A 62 6.19 -22.06 2.83
N ALA A 63 4.87 -21.88 2.81
CA ALA A 63 3.98 -22.60 1.89
C ALA A 63 4.31 -22.29 0.42
N PHE A 64 4.64 -21.03 0.12
CA PHE A 64 5.06 -20.63 -1.23
C PHE A 64 6.37 -21.33 -1.65
N PHE A 65 7.42 -21.25 -0.84
CA PHE A 65 8.71 -21.87 -1.17
C PHE A 65 8.60 -23.40 -1.28
N GLN A 66 7.80 -24.03 -0.41
CA GLN A 66 7.54 -25.46 -0.48
C GLN A 66 6.86 -25.85 -1.80
N LYS A 67 5.87 -25.08 -2.27
CA LYS A 67 5.22 -25.30 -3.58
C LYS A 67 6.20 -25.15 -4.75
N MET A 68 7.20 -24.27 -4.62
CA MET A 68 8.26 -24.08 -5.61
C MET A 68 9.40 -25.12 -5.52
N GLY A 69 9.33 -26.07 -4.59
CA GLY A 69 10.38 -27.08 -4.37
C GLY A 69 11.67 -26.50 -3.75
N VAL A 70 11.61 -25.30 -3.17
CA VAL A 70 12.77 -24.65 -2.55
C VAL A 70 12.84 -25.04 -1.07
N PRO A 71 13.96 -25.60 -0.59
CA PRO A 71 14.10 -26.01 0.81
C PRO A 71 14.11 -24.79 1.75
N VAL A 72 13.17 -24.75 2.70
CA VAL A 72 13.04 -23.67 3.68
C VAL A 72 13.87 -23.96 4.94
N THR A 73 15.19 -23.95 4.79
CA THR A 73 16.13 -24.30 5.87
C THR A 73 16.67 -23.08 6.62
N THR A 74 16.57 -21.88 6.04
CA THR A 74 17.22 -20.67 6.54
C THR A 74 16.22 -19.65 7.11
N ALA A 75 16.65 -18.82 8.07
CA ALA A 75 15.84 -17.69 8.55
C ALA A 75 15.48 -16.72 7.40
N VAL A 76 16.37 -16.60 6.41
CA VAL A 76 16.18 -15.79 5.20
C VAL A 76 15.00 -16.31 4.36
N THR A 77 14.84 -17.62 4.22
CA THR A 77 13.67 -18.17 3.48
C THR A 77 12.38 -18.07 4.28
N LYS A 78 12.44 -18.06 5.63
CA LYS A 78 11.25 -17.90 6.48
C LYS A 78 10.70 -16.47 6.48
N PHE A 79 11.56 -15.47 6.69
CA PHE A 79 11.13 -14.07 6.84
C PHE A 79 11.40 -13.21 5.60
N GLY A 80 12.26 -13.68 4.70
CA GLY A 80 12.70 -12.92 3.53
C GLY A 80 11.80 -13.08 2.31
N PHE A 81 10.78 -13.95 2.32
CA PHE A 81 9.91 -14.16 1.15
C PHE A 81 9.38 -12.85 0.57
N ILE A 82 8.70 -12.04 1.41
CA ILE A 82 8.09 -10.78 0.98
C ILE A 82 9.17 -9.84 0.43
N TYR A 83 10.32 -9.76 1.10
CA TYR A 83 11.39 -8.86 0.69
C TYR A 83 12.06 -9.31 -0.63
N ILE A 84 12.28 -10.60 -0.82
CA ILE A 84 12.84 -11.16 -2.07
C ILE A 84 11.83 -10.94 -3.21
N PHE A 85 10.57 -11.30 -2.98
CA PHE A 85 9.50 -11.15 -3.96
C PHE A 85 9.30 -9.67 -4.35
N THR A 86 9.27 -8.79 -3.35
CA THR A 86 9.20 -7.33 -3.55
C THR A 86 10.41 -6.83 -4.32
N THR A 87 11.62 -7.29 -4.00
CA THR A 87 12.86 -6.89 -4.70
C THR A 87 12.78 -7.22 -6.19
N VAL A 88 12.37 -8.46 -6.52
CA VAL A 88 12.23 -8.90 -7.92
C VAL A 88 11.15 -8.10 -8.65
N LEU A 89 9.96 -7.97 -8.06
CA LEU A 89 8.87 -7.20 -8.65
C LEU A 89 9.23 -5.72 -8.81
N ALA A 90 9.87 -5.11 -7.81
CA ALA A 90 10.31 -3.72 -7.84
C ALA A 90 11.36 -3.47 -8.92
N PHE A 91 12.25 -4.44 -9.17
CA PHE A 91 13.19 -4.35 -10.28
C PHE A 91 12.48 -4.37 -11.63
N LEU A 92 11.53 -5.30 -11.84
CA LEU A 92 10.70 -5.32 -13.05
C LEU A 92 9.90 -4.01 -13.21
N TRP A 93 9.37 -3.50 -12.10
CA TRP A 93 8.62 -2.25 -12.05
C TRP A 93 9.49 -1.04 -12.37
N TYR A 94 10.73 -1.01 -11.88
CA TYR A 94 11.74 -0.01 -12.21
C TYR A 94 12.06 -0.01 -13.71
N LEU A 95 12.20 -1.18 -14.34
CA LEU A 95 12.42 -1.28 -15.79
C LEU A 95 11.22 -0.74 -16.59
N ALA A 96 10.00 -0.92 -16.09
CA ALA A 96 8.79 -0.34 -16.68
C ALA A 96 8.69 1.17 -16.45
N ARG A 97 9.17 1.66 -15.30
CA ARG A 97 9.16 3.07 -14.89
C ARG A 97 10.30 3.81 -15.57
N ARG A 98 10.02 4.43 -16.71
CA ARG A 98 10.95 5.34 -17.42
C ARG A 98 11.16 6.65 -16.64
N SER A 99 11.89 6.59 -15.53
CA SER A 99 12.18 7.75 -14.66
C SER A 99 13.50 8.43 -15.04
N HIS A 100 13.52 9.76 -14.97
CA HIS A 100 14.73 10.58 -15.11
C HIS A 100 15.56 10.68 -13.81
N SER A 101 15.06 10.17 -12.69
CA SER A 101 15.78 10.17 -11.41
C SER A 101 16.90 9.11 -11.38
N SER A 102 17.82 9.24 -10.42
CA SER A 102 18.86 8.24 -10.21
C SER A 102 18.27 6.85 -9.92
N PHE A 103 19.03 5.81 -10.29
CA PHE A 103 18.64 4.42 -10.09
C PHE A 103 18.12 4.16 -8.67
N TYR A 104 18.87 4.58 -7.65
CA TYR A 104 18.53 4.31 -6.25
C TYR A 104 17.19 4.92 -5.83
N VAL A 105 16.93 6.17 -6.22
CA VAL A 105 15.67 6.86 -5.87
C VAL A 105 14.50 6.19 -6.57
N SER A 106 14.61 5.97 -7.88
CA SER A 106 13.55 5.35 -8.67
C SER A 106 13.25 3.92 -8.23
N TYR A 107 14.30 3.12 -8.00
CA TYR A 107 14.18 1.75 -7.51
C TYR A 107 13.57 1.71 -6.11
N PHE A 108 14.00 2.57 -5.18
CA PHE A 108 13.45 2.61 -3.83
C PHE A 108 11.96 3.01 -3.83
N CYS A 109 11.56 3.95 -4.69
CA CYS A 109 10.14 4.27 -4.90
C CYS A 109 9.35 3.05 -5.40
N CYS A 110 9.86 2.35 -6.42
CA CYS A 110 9.22 1.12 -6.92
C CYS A 110 9.15 0.03 -5.85
N PHE A 111 10.21 -0.12 -5.06
CA PHE A 111 10.27 -1.07 -3.96
C PHE A 111 9.21 -0.78 -2.91
N TYR A 112 9.08 0.48 -2.50
CA TYR A 112 8.05 0.91 -1.56
C TYR A 112 6.64 0.67 -2.11
N GLU A 113 6.38 1.04 -3.37
CA GLU A 113 5.07 0.84 -4.02
C GLU A 113 4.68 -0.65 -4.09
N VAL A 114 5.61 -1.51 -4.55
CA VAL A 114 5.39 -2.95 -4.61
C VAL A 114 5.23 -3.53 -3.21
N LEU A 115 6.05 -3.11 -2.24
CA LEU A 115 5.96 -3.60 -0.87
C LEU A 115 4.58 -3.30 -0.28
N CYS A 116 4.08 -2.08 -0.46
CA CYS A 116 2.73 -1.72 -0.04
C CYS A 116 1.66 -2.58 -0.71
N ALA A 117 1.87 -2.98 -1.97
CA ALA A 117 0.92 -3.82 -2.69
C ALA A 117 0.87 -5.26 -2.17
N VAL A 118 2.03 -5.83 -1.85
CA VAL A 118 2.14 -7.24 -1.43
C VAL A 118 2.07 -7.42 0.09
N ALA A 119 2.18 -6.35 0.88
CA ALA A 119 2.21 -6.40 2.34
C ALA A 119 0.96 -7.04 2.97
N LEU A 120 -0.19 -6.99 2.29
CA LEU A 120 -1.42 -7.61 2.77
C LEU A 120 -1.53 -9.11 2.46
N PHE A 121 -0.65 -9.68 1.62
CA PHE A 121 -0.75 -11.09 1.22
C PHE A 121 -0.66 -12.06 2.40
N PRO A 122 0.33 -11.96 3.32
CA PRO A 122 0.39 -12.86 4.47
C PRO A 122 -0.85 -12.73 5.36
N GLN A 123 -1.37 -11.51 5.50
CA GLN A 123 -2.55 -11.25 6.31
C GLN A 123 -3.82 -11.88 5.69
N LEU A 124 -3.99 -11.77 4.37
CA LEU A 124 -5.09 -12.43 3.64
C LEU A 124 -4.96 -13.95 3.69
N TRP A 125 -3.73 -14.47 3.60
CA TRP A 125 -3.45 -15.89 3.75
C TRP A 125 -3.87 -16.41 5.13
N MET A 126 -3.57 -15.67 6.21
CA MET A 126 -4.04 -16.04 7.56
C MET A 126 -5.56 -16.08 7.65
N PHE A 127 -6.28 -15.16 7.00
CA PHE A 127 -7.75 -15.18 6.99
C PHE A 127 -8.33 -16.41 6.31
N GLN A 128 -7.69 -16.89 5.24
CA GLN A 128 -8.13 -18.09 4.55
C GLN A 128 -7.98 -19.34 5.44
N GLN A 129 -7.02 -19.36 6.37
CA GLN A 129 -6.86 -20.47 7.31
C GLN A 129 -7.93 -20.47 8.40
N ASP A 130 -8.22 -19.30 8.98
CA ASP A 130 -9.16 -19.17 10.11
C ASP A 130 -10.62 -19.07 9.68
N LYS A 131 -10.87 -18.70 8.43
CA LYS A 131 -12.20 -18.56 7.79
C LYS A 131 -13.10 -17.49 8.41
N VAL A 132 -12.79 -17.04 9.62
CA VAL A 132 -13.55 -16.07 10.40
C VAL A 132 -12.65 -14.88 10.68
N VAL A 133 -13.04 -13.71 10.18
CA VAL A 133 -12.27 -12.49 10.37
C VAL A 133 -13.01 -11.57 11.34
N SER A 134 -12.30 -11.10 12.37
CA SER A 134 -12.85 -10.20 13.37
C SER A 134 -13.24 -8.85 12.75
N ALA A 135 -14.29 -8.23 13.27
CA ALA A 135 -14.81 -6.96 12.72
C ALA A 135 -13.77 -5.83 12.66
N PRO A 136 -12.92 -5.58 13.69
CA PRO A 136 -11.91 -4.53 13.62
C PRO A 136 -10.91 -4.75 12.50
N LEU A 137 -10.49 -6.00 12.32
CA LEU A 137 -9.50 -6.38 11.32
C LEU A 137 -10.10 -6.34 9.90
N ALA A 138 -11.34 -6.77 9.74
CA ALA A 138 -12.07 -6.63 8.50
C ALA A 138 -12.28 -5.15 8.11
N ASN A 139 -12.64 -4.30 9.08
CA ASN A 139 -12.75 -2.85 8.86
C ASN A 139 -11.41 -2.22 8.47
N PHE A 140 -10.29 -2.66 9.07
CA PHE A 140 -8.95 -2.20 8.69
C PHE A 140 -8.63 -2.50 7.21
N VAL A 141 -8.93 -3.71 6.73
CA VAL A 141 -8.73 -4.08 5.32
C VAL A 141 -9.61 -3.24 4.39
N VAL A 142 -10.88 -3.03 4.76
CA VAL A 142 -11.82 -2.20 3.98
C VAL A 142 -11.38 -0.75 3.92
N LEU A 143 -10.94 -0.16 5.04
CA LEU A 143 -10.41 1.21 5.07
C LEU A 143 -9.13 1.32 4.24
N THR A 144 -8.30 0.28 4.26
CA THR A 144 -7.12 0.22 3.39
C THR A 144 -7.53 0.22 1.92
N ALA A 145 -8.48 -0.63 1.52
CA ALA A 145 -9.01 -0.65 0.17
C ALA A 145 -9.64 0.70 -0.23
N ALA A 146 -10.42 1.32 0.66
CA ALA A 146 -11.02 2.63 0.43
C ALA A 146 -9.95 3.71 0.20
N SER A 147 -8.86 3.71 0.98
CA SER A 147 -7.72 4.61 0.77
C SER A 147 -7.07 4.42 -0.61
N ARG A 148 -6.90 3.16 -1.05
CA ARG A 148 -6.39 2.83 -2.39
C ARG A 148 -7.34 3.27 -3.50
N ALA A 149 -8.65 3.08 -3.31
CA ALA A 149 -9.68 3.56 -4.23
C ALA A 149 -9.68 5.09 -4.36
N CYS A 150 -9.59 5.83 -3.24
CA CYS A 150 -9.46 7.28 -3.26
C CYS A 150 -8.20 7.73 -4.02
N THR A 151 -7.07 7.05 -3.80
CA THR A 151 -5.82 7.32 -4.53
C THR A 151 -5.98 7.06 -6.03
N LEU A 152 -6.63 5.96 -6.41
CA LEU A 152 -6.92 5.65 -7.81
C LEU A 152 -7.85 6.69 -8.46
N ILE A 153 -8.92 7.10 -7.77
CA ILE A 153 -9.85 8.16 -8.23
C ILE A 153 -9.11 9.49 -8.40
N PHE A 154 -8.21 9.84 -7.48
CA PHE A 154 -7.35 11.01 -7.61
C PHE A 154 -6.52 10.95 -8.90
N TRP A 155 -5.85 9.83 -9.17
CA TRP A 155 -5.04 9.69 -10.38
C TRP A 155 -5.87 9.64 -11.66
N PHE A 156 -7.08 9.09 -11.63
CA PHE A 156 -7.99 9.15 -12.77
C PHE A 156 -8.47 10.58 -13.05
N SER A 157 -8.82 11.34 -12.01
CA SER A 157 -9.29 12.72 -12.13
C SER A 157 -8.19 13.74 -12.38
N TYR A 158 -6.92 13.39 -12.13
CA TYR A 158 -5.77 14.30 -12.28
C TYR A 158 -5.71 15.08 -13.61
N PRO A 159 -5.87 14.47 -14.80
CA PRO A 159 -5.80 15.21 -16.07
C PRO A 159 -6.98 16.15 -16.31
N LEU A 160 -8.11 15.93 -15.62
CA LEU A 160 -9.27 16.82 -15.71
C LEU A 160 -8.96 18.17 -15.07
N ILE A 161 -8.14 18.15 -14.01
CA ILE A 161 -7.73 19.34 -13.25
C ILE A 161 -6.45 19.94 -13.83
N PHE A 162 -5.43 19.12 -14.08
CA PHE A 162 -4.10 19.55 -14.53
C PHE A 162 -3.85 19.14 -15.98
N LYS A 163 -4.32 19.96 -16.92
CA LYS A 163 -4.24 19.67 -18.37
C LYS A 163 -2.82 19.74 -18.94
N HIS A 164 -1.88 20.42 -18.28
CA HIS A 164 -0.56 20.75 -18.85
C HIS A 164 0.61 20.16 -18.07
N ALA A 165 0.36 19.55 -16.91
CA ALA A 165 1.33 18.80 -16.16
C ALA A 165 0.94 17.33 -16.23
N TYR A 166 1.73 16.51 -16.94
CA TYR A 166 1.54 15.06 -16.91
C TYR A 166 2.64 14.43 -16.07
N PRO A 167 2.34 13.93 -14.86
CA PRO A 167 3.36 13.30 -14.04
C PRO A 167 3.78 11.97 -14.67
N ASP A 168 5.10 11.81 -14.87
CA ASP A 168 5.72 10.67 -15.57
C ASP A 168 5.34 9.30 -14.99
N ASN A 169 4.96 9.26 -13.70
CA ASN A 169 4.68 8.02 -12.98
C ASN A 169 3.18 7.69 -12.82
N ARG A 170 2.29 8.48 -13.44
CA ARG A 170 0.85 8.33 -13.26
C ARG A 170 0.31 6.95 -13.65
N GLY A 171 0.69 6.47 -14.84
CA GLY A 171 0.20 5.19 -15.35
C GLY A 171 0.59 4.02 -14.45
N VAL A 172 1.83 4.05 -13.97
CA VAL A 172 2.40 3.07 -13.05
C VAL A 172 1.66 3.07 -11.71
N GLN A 173 1.40 4.25 -11.16
CA GLN A 173 0.64 4.38 -9.91
C GLN A 173 -0.79 3.85 -10.07
N MET A 174 -1.50 4.21 -11.15
CA MET A 174 -2.85 3.69 -11.40
C MET A 174 -2.88 2.17 -11.54
N ALA A 175 -1.90 1.60 -12.24
CA ALA A 175 -1.78 0.14 -12.39
C ALA A 175 -1.56 -0.55 -11.03
N SER A 176 -0.68 0.00 -10.18
CA SER A 176 -0.42 -0.53 -8.84
C SER A 176 -1.65 -0.45 -7.93
N GLU A 177 -2.35 0.70 -7.91
CA GLU A 177 -3.58 0.86 -7.11
C GLU A 177 -4.72 -0.04 -7.62
N THR A 178 -4.82 -0.23 -8.94
CA THR A 178 -5.80 -1.16 -9.54
C THR A 178 -5.49 -2.60 -9.15
N LEU A 179 -4.23 -3.03 -9.25
CA LEU A 179 -3.82 -4.37 -8.86
C LEU A 179 -4.11 -4.62 -7.37
N ASN A 180 -3.81 -3.66 -6.50
CA ASN A 180 -4.16 -3.69 -5.08
C ASN A 180 -5.66 -3.93 -4.84
N LEU A 181 -6.51 -3.17 -5.52
CA LEU A 181 -7.96 -3.32 -5.40
C LEU A 181 -8.45 -4.67 -5.94
N LEU A 182 -7.84 -5.18 -7.01
CA LEU A 182 -8.17 -6.50 -7.56
C LEU A 182 -7.82 -7.62 -6.56
N ILE A 183 -6.63 -7.55 -5.93
CA ILE A 183 -6.24 -8.48 -4.87
C ILE A 183 -7.25 -8.45 -3.72
N LEU A 184 -7.67 -7.25 -3.30
CA LEU A 184 -8.60 -7.09 -2.18
C LEU A 184 -10.06 -7.36 -2.56
N SER A 185 -10.40 -7.40 -3.85
CA SER A 185 -11.78 -7.48 -4.34
C SER A 185 -12.53 -8.71 -3.81
N ASP A 186 -11.84 -9.86 -3.73
CA ASP A 186 -12.43 -11.10 -3.21
C ASP A 186 -12.83 -10.94 -1.73
N PHE A 187 -11.93 -10.41 -0.90
CA PHE A 187 -12.24 -10.12 0.50
C PHE A 187 -13.36 -9.08 0.64
N LEU A 188 -13.33 -8.02 -0.16
CA LEU A 188 -14.35 -6.97 -0.14
C LEU A 188 -15.73 -7.52 -0.50
N TYR A 189 -15.82 -8.44 -1.47
CA TYR A 189 -17.07 -9.10 -1.82
C TYR A 189 -17.69 -9.82 -0.61
N TYR A 190 -16.90 -10.61 0.13
CA TYR A 190 -17.39 -11.28 1.34
C TYR A 190 -17.71 -10.31 2.47
N TYR A 191 -16.91 -9.26 2.64
CA TYR A 191 -17.20 -8.21 3.61
C TYR A 191 -18.58 -7.58 3.38
N PHE A 192 -18.84 -7.10 2.16
CA PHE A 192 -20.11 -6.47 1.83
C PHE A 192 -21.27 -7.45 1.94
N ARG A 193 -21.08 -8.69 1.49
CA ARG A 193 -22.08 -9.75 1.62
C ARG A 193 -22.45 -10.02 3.10
N SER A 194 -21.47 -10.17 3.98
CA SER A 194 -21.71 -10.39 5.41
C SER A 194 -22.39 -9.18 6.06
N ARG A 195 -22.03 -7.95 5.67
CA ARG A 195 -22.71 -6.73 6.16
C ARG A 195 -24.16 -6.64 5.71
N LEU A 196 -24.45 -6.98 4.45
CA LEU A 196 -25.83 -7.00 3.93
C LEU A 196 -26.69 -8.07 4.63
N ARG A 197 -26.08 -9.14 5.15
CA ARG A 197 -26.75 -10.19 5.93
C ARG A 197 -26.87 -9.88 7.43
N GLY A 198 -26.29 -8.76 7.89
CA GLY A 198 -26.26 -8.41 9.32
C GLY A 198 -25.32 -9.28 10.15
N GLU A 199 -24.37 -9.98 9.53
CA GLU A 199 -23.40 -10.81 10.24
C GLU A 199 -22.34 -9.91 10.91
N PRO A 200 -21.99 -10.14 12.20
CA PRO A 200 -21.01 -9.32 12.90
C PRO A 200 -19.57 -9.60 12.46
N GLN A 201 -19.31 -10.79 11.90
CA GLN A 201 -18.00 -11.27 11.48
C GLN A 201 -18.02 -11.63 9.99
N VAL A 202 -16.88 -11.54 9.32
CA VAL A 202 -16.77 -11.92 7.91
C VAL A 202 -16.39 -13.39 7.82
N ILE A 203 -17.22 -14.17 7.15
CA ILE A 203 -16.98 -15.61 6.92
C ILE A 203 -16.53 -15.80 5.47
N LEU A 204 -15.32 -16.33 5.30
CA LEU A 204 -14.76 -16.66 3.99
C LEU A 204 -15.17 -18.09 3.58
N PRO A 205 -15.46 -18.34 2.29
CA PRO A 205 -15.85 -19.66 1.83
C PRO A 205 -14.66 -20.63 1.82
N MET A 206 -14.97 -21.92 1.88
CA MET A 206 -14.00 -22.98 1.66
C MET A 206 -13.53 -22.96 0.21
N TYR A 207 -12.27 -22.60 -0.02
CA TYR A 207 -11.53 -23.13 -1.17
C TYR A 207 -10.89 -24.43 -0.70
N GLU A 208 -11.36 -25.57 -1.21
CA GLU A 208 -10.57 -26.79 -1.17
C GLU A 208 -9.36 -26.54 -2.07
N VAL A 209 -8.20 -26.31 -1.45
CA VAL A 209 -6.90 -26.13 -2.13
C VAL A 209 -6.19 -27.47 -2.17
#